data_AF-I0BFK1-F1
#
_entry.id   AF-I0BFK1-F1
#
_cell.length_a   1.000
_cell.length_b   1.000
_cell.length_c   1.000
_cell.angle_alpha   90.00
_cell.angle_beta   90.00
_cell.angle_gamma   90.00
#
_symmetry.space_group_name_H-M   'P 1'
#
loop_
_entity.id
_entity.type
_entity.pdbx_description
1 polymer ?
#
loop_
_entity_poly.entity_id
_entity_poly.type
_entity_poly.pdbx_seq_one_letter_code
_entity_poly.pdbx_strand_id
1 'polypeptide(L)'
;MNNYQPPKLLEQIIKWEKDFSGEVEYLNNPIGLGLSMEFEDTEGYFCTPVDSFPFAWTGGDGIHYALLTDFGLIKDLNEAPVICISPMDSERTRLVARNLYDFFSLNFFDETKNLNSEYFDHDRLRREKMKVINEVQEQFNFAPIQNPLKYIQDIRLERSLRITTLTDDSLGVMPFPSSDSHQKETFLASIRNLQHSACVDQVVVERHAKELLQMGMTHEAESFLARMLLVGQ
;
A
#
# COMPACT_ATOMS: atom_id res chain seq x y z
N MET A 1 5.38 -12.76 17.22
CA MET A 1 4.36 -12.06 16.42
C MET A 1 4.55 -10.57 16.59
N ASN A 2 4.79 -9.83 15.49
CA ASN A 2 4.66 -8.37 15.55
C ASN A 2 3.17 -8.08 15.70
N ASN A 3 2.78 -7.48 16.82
CA ASN A 3 1.39 -7.09 17.03
C ASN A 3 1.18 -5.73 16.38
N TYR A 4 0.98 -5.70 15.06
CA TYR A 4 0.65 -4.47 14.36
C TYR A 4 -0.68 -3.93 14.85
N GLN A 5 -0.82 -2.61 14.82
CA GLN A 5 -2.05 -1.92 15.14
C GLN A 5 -2.41 -1.03 13.95
N PRO A 6 -3.71 -0.85 13.64
CA PRO A 6 -4.11 0.03 12.57
C PRO A 6 -3.53 1.44 12.80
N PRO A 7 -3.05 2.13 11.75
CA PRO A 7 -2.62 3.51 11.88
C PRO A 7 -3.75 4.37 12.44
N LYS A 8 -3.45 5.16 13.47
CA LYS A 8 -4.43 6.03 14.11
C LYS A 8 -5.02 7.04 13.12
N LEU A 9 -4.17 7.53 12.20
CA LEU A 9 -4.58 8.42 11.12
C LEU A 9 -5.61 7.75 10.20
N LEU A 10 -5.45 6.47 9.86
CA LEU A 10 -6.39 5.73 9.02
C LEU A 10 -7.75 5.61 9.70
N GLU A 11 -7.78 5.24 10.98
CA GLU A 11 -9.03 5.13 11.76
C GLU A 11 -9.76 6.48 11.82
N GLN A 12 -9.02 7.56 12.04
CA GLN A 12 -9.58 8.91 12.08
C GLN A 12 -10.18 9.33 10.74
N ILE A 13 -9.52 8.98 9.63
CA ILE A 13 -9.98 9.30 8.28
C ILE A 13 -11.21 8.46 7.90
N ILE A 14 -11.23 7.16 8.20
CA ILE A 14 -12.40 6.29 7.96
C ILE A 14 -13.61 6.84 8.72
N LYS A 15 -13.42 7.27 9.97
CA LYS A 15 -14.50 7.87 10.75
C LYS A 15 -14.96 9.19 10.14
N TRP A 16 -14.02 10.07 9.83
CA TRP A 16 -14.32 11.37 9.23
C TRP A 16 -15.05 11.25 7.89
N GLU A 17 -14.65 10.32 7.01
CA GLU A 17 -15.31 10.12 5.73
C GLU A 17 -16.80 9.78 5.90
N LYS A 18 -17.12 8.90 6.86
CA LYS A 18 -18.50 8.53 7.19
C LYS A 18 -19.30 9.75 7.68
N ASP A 19 -18.71 10.53 8.58
CA ASP A 19 -19.36 11.71 9.18
C ASP A 19 -19.51 12.86 8.15
N PHE A 20 -18.56 13.03 7.23
CA PHE A 20 -18.50 14.15 6.28
C PHE A 20 -19.17 13.88 4.93
N SER A 21 -19.40 12.62 4.55
CA SER A 21 -19.97 12.23 3.24
C SER A 21 -21.26 12.98 2.89
N GLY A 22 -22.11 13.27 3.88
CA GLY A 22 -23.36 14.04 3.70
C GLY A 22 -23.16 15.50 3.28
N GLU A 23 -21.98 16.09 3.55
CA GLU A 23 -21.66 17.48 3.16
C GLU A 23 -21.25 17.62 1.69
N VAL A 24 -20.98 16.48 1.04
CA VAL A 24 -20.47 16.34 -0.33
C VAL A 24 -21.18 15.22 -1.10
N GLU A 25 -22.51 15.30 -1.14
CA GLU A 25 -23.39 14.32 -1.79
C GLU A 25 -23.03 14.05 -3.26
N TYR A 26 -22.50 15.02 -4.01
CA TYR A 26 -22.11 14.81 -5.42
C TYR A 26 -20.88 13.93 -5.54
N LEU A 27 -19.93 14.07 -4.62
CA LEU A 27 -18.76 13.20 -4.56
C LEU A 27 -19.13 11.79 -4.11
N ASN A 28 -20.13 11.66 -3.23
CA ASN A 28 -20.58 10.43 -2.55
C ASN A 28 -19.50 9.82 -1.63
N ASN A 29 -18.25 9.73 -2.10
CA ASN A 29 -17.07 9.38 -1.34
C ASN A 29 -16.05 10.54 -1.41
N PRO A 30 -15.84 11.29 -0.31
CA PRO A 30 -14.88 12.39 -0.22
C PRO A 30 -13.44 12.03 -0.63
N ILE A 31 -12.99 10.81 -0.37
CA ILE A 31 -11.61 10.34 -0.61
C ILE A 31 -11.48 9.70 -1.99
N GLY A 32 -12.58 9.15 -2.50
CA GLY A 32 -12.63 8.40 -3.75
C GLY A 32 -11.94 7.03 -3.67
N LEU A 33 -11.76 6.50 -2.46
CA LEU A 33 -11.19 5.17 -2.20
C LEU A 33 -12.07 4.43 -1.20
N GLY A 34 -12.21 3.11 -1.34
CA GLY A 34 -12.71 2.28 -0.25
C GLY A 34 -11.60 2.13 0.79
N LEU A 35 -11.88 2.42 2.06
CA LEU A 35 -10.90 2.31 3.15
C LEU A 35 -11.33 1.26 4.18
N SER A 36 -10.44 0.31 4.44
CA SER A 36 -10.54 -0.71 5.50
C SER A 36 -9.13 -1.16 5.85
N MET A 37 -8.94 -1.87 6.96
CA MET A 37 -7.67 -2.55 7.21
C MET A 37 -7.96 -3.78 8.05
N GLU A 38 -7.65 -4.94 7.49
CA GLU A 38 -7.77 -6.22 8.15
C GLU A 38 -6.37 -6.87 8.20
N PHE A 39 -6.08 -7.53 9.32
CA PHE A 39 -4.80 -8.24 9.49
C PHE A 39 -4.88 -9.70 9.03
N GLU A 40 -6.09 -10.20 8.79
CA GLU A 40 -6.33 -11.47 8.13
C GLU A 40 -6.09 -11.27 6.63
N ASP A 41 -5.25 -12.11 6.02
CA ASP A 41 -4.87 -11.91 4.62
C ASP A 41 -5.94 -12.46 3.66
N THR A 42 -7.02 -11.69 3.52
CA THR A 42 -8.22 -12.05 2.74
C THR A 42 -8.38 -11.22 1.46
N GLU A 43 -7.64 -10.12 1.32
CA GLU A 43 -7.89 -9.09 0.29
C GLU A 43 -6.72 -8.86 -0.68
N GLY A 44 -5.57 -9.51 -0.47
CA GLY A 44 -4.39 -9.40 -1.35
C GLY A 44 -4.44 -10.30 -2.58
N TYR A 45 -3.86 -9.82 -3.68
CA TYR A 45 -3.60 -10.65 -4.88
C TYR A 45 -2.23 -11.32 -4.80
N PHE A 46 -1.95 -12.26 -5.71
CA PHE A 46 -0.64 -12.94 -5.80
C PHE A 46 0.56 -11.96 -5.84
N CYS A 47 0.37 -10.78 -6.44
CA CYS A 47 1.39 -9.73 -6.55
C CYS A 47 1.40 -8.70 -5.40
N THR A 48 0.50 -8.81 -4.43
CA THR A 48 0.52 -7.99 -3.21
C THR A 48 1.65 -8.48 -2.30
N PRO A 49 2.70 -7.69 -1.99
CA PRO A 49 3.88 -8.17 -1.25
C PRO A 49 3.52 -8.75 0.13
N VAL A 50 3.99 -9.97 0.45
CA VAL A 50 3.64 -10.68 1.70
C VAL A 50 3.94 -9.91 2.98
N ASP A 51 4.84 -8.94 2.92
CA ASP A 51 5.24 -8.10 4.04
C ASP A 51 4.49 -6.75 4.05
N SER A 52 3.24 -6.75 3.58
CA SER A 52 2.39 -5.57 3.50
C SER A 52 0.93 -5.82 3.88
N PHE A 53 0.29 -4.75 4.35
CA PHE A 53 -1.11 -4.73 4.77
C PHE A 53 -1.94 -3.82 3.85
N PRO A 54 -2.84 -4.38 3.02
CA PRO A 54 -3.79 -3.59 2.24
C PRO A 54 -4.63 -2.66 3.11
N PHE A 55 -4.93 -1.46 2.61
CA PHE A 55 -5.78 -0.53 3.34
C PHE A 55 -6.68 0.41 2.51
N ALA A 56 -6.48 0.48 1.20
CA ALA A 56 -7.30 1.32 0.34
C ALA A 56 -7.49 0.72 -1.04
N TRP A 57 -8.69 0.81 -1.61
CA TRP A 57 -9.06 0.24 -2.92
C TRP A 57 -9.65 1.29 -3.85
N THR A 58 -9.28 1.25 -5.12
CA THR A 58 -9.88 2.10 -6.16
C THR A 58 -11.20 1.55 -6.68
N GLY A 59 -11.45 0.23 -6.48
CA GLY A 59 -12.63 -0.48 -6.94
C GLY A 59 -12.33 -1.45 -8.10
N GLY A 60 -12.89 -1.15 -9.28
CA GLY A 60 -13.27 -2.16 -10.29
C GLY A 60 -12.18 -3.03 -10.93
N ASP A 61 -10.90 -2.65 -10.86
CA ASP A 61 -9.78 -3.36 -11.51
C ASP A 61 -8.83 -4.05 -10.51
N GLY A 62 -9.18 -4.06 -9.23
CA GLY A 62 -8.36 -4.65 -8.18
C GLY A 62 -7.15 -3.82 -7.77
N ILE A 63 -7.02 -2.58 -8.29
CA ILE A 63 -5.97 -1.66 -7.81
C ILE A 63 -6.23 -1.31 -6.34
N HIS A 64 -5.19 -1.48 -5.53
CA HIS A 64 -5.24 -1.18 -4.11
C HIS A 64 -3.90 -0.66 -3.60
N TYR A 65 -3.91 -0.14 -2.37
CA TYR A 65 -2.74 0.37 -1.68
C TYR A 65 -2.50 -0.42 -0.41
N ALA A 66 -1.23 -0.63 -0.09
CA ALA A 66 -0.81 -1.36 1.10
C ALA A 66 0.34 -0.65 1.83
N LEU A 67 0.45 -0.90 3.13
CA LEU A 67 1.54 -0.43 3.98
C LEU A 67 2.65 -1.48 4.00
N LEU A 68 3.83 -1.10 3.53
CA LEU A 68 4.99 -1.99 3.42
C LEU A 68 5.79 -2.01 4.72
N THR A 69 5.94 -3.18 5.33
CA THR A 69 6.63 -3.31 6.62
C THR A 69 8.12 -3.65 6.51
N ASP A 70 8.59 -3.90 5.28
CA ASP A 70 9.93 -4.38 4.99
C ASP A 70 10.28 -5.61 5.85
N PHE A 71 9.46 -6.65 5.72
CA PHE A 71 9.54 -7.91 6.49
C PHE A 71 9.62 -7.68 8.00
N GLY A 72 8.80 -6.74 8.46
CA GLY A 72 8.71 -6.31 9.85
C GLY A 72 9.90 -5.55 10.40
N LEU A 73 10.74 -4.95 9.56
CA LEU A 73 11.69 -3.93 10.03
C LEU A 73 10.96 -2.66 10.49
N ILE A 74 9.86 -2.31 9.84
CA ILE A 74 8.99 -1.20 10.23
C ILE A 74 7.88 -1.75 11.13
N LYS A 75 7.83 -1.26 12.37
CA LYS A 75 6.86 -1.70 13.39
C LYS A 75 5.64 -0.79 13.50
N ASP A 76 5.83 0.50 13.24
CA ASP A 76 4.76 1.48 13.26
C ASP A 76 4.21 1.66 11.85
N LEU A 77 2.96 1.23 11.64
CA LEU A 77 2.30 1.34 10.35
C LEU A 77 1.99 2.79 9.95
N ASN A 78 2.03 3.76 10.87
CA ASN A 78 1.95 5.18 10.51
C ASN A 78 3.17 5.64 9.70
N GLU A 79 4.33 5.00 9.89
CA GLU A 79 5.60 5.32 9.24
C GLU A 79 5.92 4.38 8.06
N ALA A 80 5.07 3.38 7.82
CA ALA A 80 5.26 2.40 6.76
C ALA A 80 5.05 3.05 5.37
N PRO A 81 5.98 2.85 4.41
CA PRO A 81 5.79 3.31 3.05
C PRO A 81 4.52 2.74 2.42
N VAL A 82 3.86 3.56 1.62
CA VAL A 82 2.68 3.14 0.87
C VAL A 82 3.09 2.68 -0.51
N ILE A 83 2.66 1.47 -0.86
CA ILE A 83 2.78 0.90 -2.20
C ILE A 83 1.41 0.85 -2.87
N CYS A 84 1.40 1.04 -4.18
CA CYS A 84 0.27 0.82 -5.05
C CYS A 84 0.46 -0.54 -5.75
N ILE A 85 -0.57 -1.37 -5.72
CA ILE A 85 -0.62 -2.67 -6.38
C ILE A 85 -1.65 -2.55 -7.50
N SER A 86 -1.23 -2.87 -8.74
CA SER A 86 -2.05 -2.89 -9.94
C SER A 86 -1.88 -4.26 -10.62
N PRO A 87 -2.73 -5.26 -10.29
CA PRO A 87 -2.53 -6.65 -10.74
C PRO A 87 -2.48 -6.82 -12.27
N MET A 88 -3.15 -5.92 -12.99
CA MET A 88 -3.29 -5.95 -14.45
C MET A 88 -2.15 -5.24 -15.19
N ASP A 89 -1.31 -4.48 -14.49
CA ASP A 89 -0.18 -3.76 -15.10
C ASP A 89 1.06 -4.66 -15.25
N SER A 90 1.99 -4.23 -16.10
CA SER A 90 3.32 -4.86 -16.20
C SER A 90 4.19 -4.56 -14.97
N GLU A 91 4.23 -3.29 -14.54
CA GLU A 91 4.79 -2.85 -13.26
C GLU A 91 3.71 -2.93 -12.18
N ARG A 92 3.48 -4.14 -11.65
CA ARG A 92 2.36 -4.42 -10.72
C ARG A 92 2.48 -3.71 -9.38
N THR A 93 3.69 -3.43 -8.91
CA THR A 93 3.93 -2.87 -7.58
C THR A 93 4.77 -1.62 -7.67
N ARG A 94 4.31 -0.54 -7.03
CA ARG A 94 4.94 0.78 -7.12
C ARG A 94 4.99 1.45 -5.76
N LEU A 95 6.15 1.93 -5.34
CA LEU A 95 6.26 2.84 -4.20
C LEU A 95 5.62 4.19 -4.55
N VAL A 96 4.65 4.65 -3.72
CA VAL A 96 3.87 5.87 -3.98
C VAL A 96 3.88 6.90 -2.84
N ALA A 97 4.20 6.52 -1.61
CA ALA A 97 4.40 7.48 -0.52
C ALA A 97 5.37 6.97 0.55
N ARG A 98 6.01 7.88 1.29
CA ARG A 98 6.90 7.56 2.41
C ARG A 98 6.15 6.98 3.61
N ASN A 99 4.92 7.41 3.79
CA ASN A 99 4.08 7.07 4.92
C ASN A 99 2.61 7.37 4.59
N LEU A 100 1.73 7.03 5.54
CA LEU A 100 0.29 7.21 5.37
C LEU A 100 -0.13 8.68 5.25
N TYR A 101 0.55 9.59 5.94
CA TYR A 101 0.25 11.03 5.88
C TYR A 101 0.53 11.61 4.49
N ASP A 102 1.69 11.29 3.91
CA ASP A 102 2.06 11.72 2.57
C ASP A 102 1.11 11.12 1.53
N PHE A 103 0.66 9.88 1.72
CA PHE A 103 -0.32 9.25 0.85
C PHE A 103 -1.63 10.03 0.80
N PHE A 104 -2.20 10.38 1.96
CA PHE A 104 -3.43 11.17 1.99
C PHE A 104 -3.21 12.60 1.45
N SER A 105 -2.07 13.21 1.75
CA SER A 105 -1.69 14.51 1.17
C SER A 105 -1.60 14.46 -0.36
N LEU A 106 -1.08 13.39 -0.94
CA LEU A 106 -1.11 13.20 -2.38
C LEU A 106 -2.54 12.96 -2.88
N ASN A 107 -3.29 12.09 -2.22
CA ASN A 107 -4.63 11.67 -2.66
C ASN A 107 -5.66 12.81 -2.69
N PHE A 108 -5.65 13.69 -1.67
CA PHE A 108 -6.58 14.81 -1.55
C PHE A 108 -6.25 15.98 -2.49
N PHE A 109 -4.96 16.21 -2.73
CA PHE A 109 -4.48 17.34 -3.54
C PHE A 109 -4.13 16.93 -4.97
N ASP A 110 -4.50 15.73 -5.40
CA ASP A 110 -4.32 15.27 -6.77
C ASP A 110 -5.30 15.98 -7.74
N GLU A 111 -4.78 16.99 -8.43
CA GLU A 111 -5.51 17.77 -9.43
C GLU A 111 -5.85 16.95 -10.69
N THR A 112 -5.21 15.80 -10.91
CA THR A 112 -5.48 14.95 -12.08
C THR A 112 -6.82 14.23 -12.00
N LYS A 113 -7.41 14.13 -10.80
CA LYS A 113 -8.77 13.60 -10.57
C LYS A 113 -9.89 14.55 -11.04
N ASN A 114 -9.55 15.65 -11.71
CA ASN A 114 -10.54 16.54 -12.31
C ASN A 114 -10.99 15.93 -13.66
N LEU A 115 -12.10 15.21 -13.63
CA LEU A 115 -12.74 14.67 -14.84
C LEU A 115 -13.19 15.84 -15.71
N ASN A 116 -12.65 15.97 -16.92
CA ASN A 116 -13.13 16.87 -17.96
C ASN A 116 -14.17 16.12 -18.83
N SER A 117 -15.41 16.02 -18.34
CA SER A 117 -16.52 15.45 -19.11
C SER A 117 -17.73 16.37 -19.01
N GLU A 118 -18.32 16.69 -20.16
CA GLU A 118 -19.50 17.56 -20.31
C GLU A 118 -20.75 17.05 -19.58
N TYR A 119 -20.72 15.80 -19.11
CA TYR A 119 -21.80 15.16 -18.34
C TYR A 119 -21.72 15.45 -16.83
N PHE A 120 -20.65 16.06 -16.34
CA PHE A 120 -20.48 16.38 -14.92
C PHE A 120 -20.73 17.87 -14.64
N ASP A 121 -21.39 18.16 -13.51
CA ASP A 121 -21.49 19.50 -12.95
C ASP A 121 -20.14 19.89 -12.35
N HIS A 122 -19.26 20.43 -13.19
CA HIS A 122 -17.90 20.82 -12.82
C HIS A 122 -17.88 21.86 -11.70
N ASP A 123 -18.87 22.76 -11.65
CA ASP A 123 -18.94 23.79 -10.63
C ASP A 123 -19.30 23.17 -9.27
N ARG A 124 -20.27 22.24 -9.23
CA ARG A 124 -20.59 21.50 -8.00
C ARG A 124 -19.43 20.63 -7.56
N LEU A 125 -18.82 19.88 -8.48
CA LEU A 125 -17.63 19.07 -8.21
C LEU A 125 -16.52 19.91 -7.57
N ARG A 126 -16.21 21.08 -8.16
CA ARG A 126 -15.18 21.98 -7.66
C ARG A 126 -15.52 22.54 -6.28
N ARG A 127 -16.77 22.92 -6.03
CA ARG A 127 -17.21 23.40 -4.71
C ARG A 127 -17.08 22.33 -3.64
N GLU A 128 -17.54 21.11 -3.91
CA GLU A 128 -17.49 20.01 -2.95
C GLU A 128 -16.04 19.54 -2.71
N LYS A 129 -15.20 19.47 -3.76
CA LYS A 129 -13.76 19.23 -3.59
C LYS A 129 -13.09 20.31 -2.73
N MET A 130 -13.46 21.58 -2.89
CA MET A 130 -12.92 22.65 -2.06
C MET A 130 -13.34 22.51 -0.59
N LYS A 131 -14.58 22.08 -0.33
CA LYS A 131 -15.03 21.75 1.04
C LYS A 131 -14.16 20.64 1.64
N VAL A 132 -13.94 19.55 0.90
CA VAL A 132 -13.07 18.46 1.33
C VAL A 132 -11.66 18.98 1.65
N ILE A 133 -11.04 19.73 0.73
CA ILE A 133 -9.70 20.27 0.92
C ILE A 133 -9.62 21.13 2.19
N ASN A 134 -10.54 22.08 2.38
CA ASN A 134 -10.55 22.93 3.57
C ASN A 134 -10.71 22.11 4.85
N GLU A 135 -11.65 21.17 4.87
CA GLU A 135 -11.90 20.33 6.05
C GLU A 135 -10.66 19.48 6.41
N VAL A 136 -10.02 18.85 5.42
CA VAL A 136 -8.86 17.99 5.71
C VAL A 136 -7.61 18.80 6.07
N GLN A 137 -7.50 20.04 5.60
CA GLN A 137 -6.48 20.98 6.07
C GLN A 137 -6.71 21.39 7.52
N GLU A 138 -7.97 21.67 7.91
CA GLU A 138 -8.29 22.09 9.28
C GLU A 138 -8.20 20.94 10.29
N GLN A 139 -8.72 19.76 9.95
CA GLN A 139 -8.81 18.62 10.89
C GLN A 139 -7.51 17.80 10.97
N PHE A 140 -6.86 17.55 9.83
CA PHE A 140 -5.71 16.65 9.74
C PHE A 140 -4.40 17.36 9.44
N ASN A 141 -4.46 18.68 9.20
CA ASN A 141 -3.30 19.48 8.82
C ASN A 141 -2.61 18.92 7.57
N PHE A 142 -3.34 18.33 6.62
CA PHE A 142 -2.76 17.90 5.35
C PHE A 142 -2.34 19.11 4.51
N ALA A 143 -1.25 18.96 3.77
CA ALA A 143 -0.73 20.02 2.91
C ALA A 143 -0.36 19.47 1.53
N PRO A 144 -0.53 20.27 0.46
CA PRO A 144 -0.15 19.84 -0.88
C PRO A 144 1.36 19.61 -0.97
N ILE A 145 1.75 18.46 -1.53
CA ILE A 145 3.13 18.19 -1.91
C ILE A 145 3.45 18.97 -3.19
N GLN A 146 4.32 19.97 -3.09
CA GLN A 146 4.56 20.99 -4.13
C GLN A 146 4.96 20.42 -5.51
N ASN A 147 5.72 19.33 -5.55
CA ASN A 147 6.10 18.67 -6.80
C ASN A 147 5.94 17.16 -6.64
N PRO A 148 4.73 16.62 -6.90
CA PRO A 148 4.44 15.19 -6.71
C PRO A 148 5.33 14.28 -7.55
N LEU A 149 5.63 14.67 -8.80
CA LEU A 149 6.50 13.88 -9.68
C LEU A 149 7.92 13.77 -9.13
N LYS A 150 8.50 14.89 -8.68
CA LYS A 150 9.82 14.89 -8.05
C LYS A 150 9.80 14.11 -6.74
N TYR A 151 8.76 14.28 -5.92
CA TYR A 151 8.58 13.53 -4.68
C TYR A 151 8.63 12.01 -4.94
N ILE A 152 7.89 11.51 -5.94
CA ILE A 152 7.91 10.08 -6.30
C ILE A 152 9.30 9.63 -6.78
N GLN A 153 9.99 10.45 -7.56
CA GLN A 153 11.36 10.15 -7.99
C GLN A 153 12.33 10.06 -6.80
N ASP A 154 12.23 11.02 -5.87
CA ASP A 154 13.09 11.09 -4.69
C ASP A 154 12.88 9.88 -3.77
N ILE A 155 11.64 9.48 -3.47
CA ILE A 155 11.38 8.31 -2.59
C ILE A 155 11.86 7.00 -3.20
N ARG A 156 11.75 6.85 -4.53
CA ARG A 156 12.20 5.64 -5.24
C ARG A 156 13.72 5.58 -5.30
N LEU A 157 14.38 6.72 -5.55
CA LEU A 157 15.83 6.82 -5.51
C LEU A 157 16.34 6.49 -4.11
N GLU A 158 15.79 7.11 -3.07
CA GLU A 158 16.17 6.84 -1.70
C GLU A 158 16.01 5.38 -1.30
N ARG A 159 14.91 4.74 -1.71
CA ARG A 159 14.72 3.31 -1.50
C ARG A 159 15.79 2.48 -2.22
N SER A 160 16.07 2.77 -3.48
CA SER A 160 17.09 2.06 -4.27
C SER A 160 18.50 2.15 -3.68
N LEU A 161 18.81 3.25 -2.96
CA LEU A 161 20.08 3.44 -2.28
C LEU A 161 20.19 2.68 -0.94
N ARG A 162 19.06 2.24 -0.38
CA ARG A 162 18.99 1.59 0.95
C ARG A 162 18.87 0.07 0.88
N ILE A 163 18.28 -0.47 -0.19
CA ILE A 163 18.13 -1.92 -0.34
C ILE A 163 19.48 -2.61 -0.53
N THR A 164 19.61 -3.85 -0.03
CA THR A 164 20.81 -4.68 -0.21
C THR A 164 20.62 -5.77 -1.24
N THR A 165 19.38 -6.24 -1.43
CA THR A 165 19.04 -7.29 -2.40
C THR A 165 17.90 -6.82 -3.30
N LEU A 166 18.12 -6.94 -4.62
CA LEU A 166 17.12 -6.58 -5.62
C LEU A 166 16.02 -7.65 -5.72
N THR A 167 14.81 -7.21 -6.06
CA THR A 167 13.65 -8.07 -6.34
C THR A 167 12.97 -7.63 -7.63
N ASP A 168 12.28 -8.56 -8.29
CA ASP A 168 11.67 -8.33 -9.61
C ASP A 168 10.47 -7.36 -9.55
N ASP A 169 9.85 -7.20 -8.37
CA ASP A 169 8.82 -6.19 -8.10
C ASP A 169 9.39 -4.78 -7.85
N SER A 170 10.71 -4.58 -8.01
CA SER A 170 11.43 -3.32 -7.82
C SER A 170 11.42 -2.74 -6.41
N LEU A 171 10.85 -3.44 -5.41
CA LEU A 171 10.85 -2.97 -4.04
C LEU A 171 12.17 -3.24 -3.32
N GLY A 172 12.84 -4.36 -3.60
CA GLY A 172 14.07 -4.79 -2.94
C GLY A 172 13.94 -5.05 -1.43
N VAL A 173 14.91 -5.78 -0.87
CA VAL A 173 14.96 -6.11 0.56
C VAL A 173 15.89 -5.14 1.30
N MET A 174 15.42 -4.62 2.42
CA MET A 174 16.19 -3.75 3.31
C MET A 174 17.21 -4.55 4.14
N PRO A 175 18.36 -3.96 4.52
CA PRO A 175 19.36 -4.62 5.32
C PRO A 175 18.84 -5.00 6.72
N PHE A 176 19.10 -6.22 7.15
CA PHE A 176 18.87 -6.62 8.55
C PHE A 176 20.14 -6.36 9.40
N PRO A 177 20.00 -5.96 10.67
CA PRO A 177 21.14 -5.62 11.53
C PRO A 177 22.03 -6.81 11.99
N SER A 178 21.69 -8.05 11.64
CA SER A 178 22.39 -9.27 12.11
C SER A 178 23.53 -9.71 11.19
N SER A 179 24.57 -10.36 11.72
CA SER A 179 25.72 -10.85 10.95
C SER A 179 25.40 -11.92 9.89
N ASP A 180 24.30 -12.66 10.05
CA ASP A 180 23.81 -13.64 9.06
C ASP A 180 22.70 -13.05 8.15
N SER A 181 22.62 -11.72 8.04
CA SER A 181 21.52 -11.04 7.33
C SER A 181 21.47 -11.36 5.84
N HIS A 182 22.60 -11.55 5.17
CA HIS A 182 22.61 -11.66 3.71
C HIS A 182 21.88 -12.89 3.17
N GLN A 183 22.03 -14.06 3.83
CA GLN A 183 21.29 -15.27 3.44
C GLN A 183 19.79 -15.08 3.66
N LYS A 184 19.41 -14.45 4.78
CA LYS A 184 18.03 -14.10 5.07
C LYS A 184 17.48 -13.13 4.03
N GLU A 185 18.19 -12.05 3.71
CA GLU A 185 17.80 -11.07 2.70
C GLU A 185 17.60 -11.70 1.32
N THR A 186 18.50 -12.62 0.94
CA THR A 186 18.40 -13.37 -0.32
C THR A 186 17.16 -14.26 -0.35
N PHE A 187 16.86 -14.94 0.77
CA PHE A 187 15.65 -15.75 0.90
C PHE A 187 14.37 -14.90 0.83
N LEU A 188 14.33 -13.75 1.53
CA LEU A 188 13.17 -12.85 1.47
C LEU A 188 12.97 -12.26 0.07
N ALA A 189 14.07 -12.01 -0.65
CA ALA A 189 14.01 -11.60 -2.04
C ALA A 189 13.41 -12.70 -2.94
N SER A 190 13.74 -13.98 -2.69
CA SER A 190 13.14 -15.08 -3.45
C SER A 190 11.63 -15.20 -3.23
N ILE A 191 11.12 -14.89 -2.03
CA ILE A 191 9.67 -14.82 -1.78
C ILE A 191 8.99 -13.80 -2.71
N ARG A 192 9.50 -12.56 -2.76
CA ARG A 192 8.94 -11.52 -3.62
C ARG A 192 9.06 -11.87 -5.10
N ASN A 193 10.16 -12.48 -5.52
CA ASN A 193 10.33 -12.91 -6.91
C ASN A 193 9.33 -14.02 -7.30
N LEU A 194 9.03 -14.95 -6.38
CA LEU A 194 7.99 -15.96 -6.59
C LEU A 194 6.59 -15.34 -6.71
N GLN A 195 6.30 -14.31 -5.92
CA GLN A 195 5.05 -13.53 -6.07
C GLN A 195 5.01 -12.80 -7.42
N HIS A 196 6.09 -12.14 -7.81
CA HIS A 196 6.18 -11.42 -9.08
C HIS A 196 5.94 -12.34 -10.27
N SER A 197 6.50 -13.56 -10.23
CA SER A 197 6.34 -14.56 -11.29
C SER A 197 5.02 -15.34 -11.22
N ALA A 198 4.12 -15.03 -10.28
CA ALA A 198 2.90 -15.79 -10.02
C ALA A 198 3.17 -17.30 -9.89
N CYS A 199 4.17 -17.70 -9.10
CA CYS A 199 4.55 -19.10 -8.95
C CYS A 199 3.38 -19.95 -8.40
N VAL A 200 2.95 -20.95 -9.17
CA VAL A 200 1.85 -21.87 -8.80
C VAL A 200 2.35 -23.24 -8.29
N ASP A 201 3.66 -23.43 -8.14
CA ASP A 201 4.21 -24.69 -7.62
C ASP A 201 3.97 -24.77 -6.10
N GLN A 202 2.96 -25.55 -5.72
CA GLN A 202 2.55 -25.73 -4.33
C GLN A 202 3.70 -26.22 -3.43
N VAL A 203 4.56 -27.13 -3.91
CA VAL A 203 5.67 -27.66 -3.11
C VAL A 203 6.69 -26.57 -2.82
N VAL A 204 6.98 -25.72 -3.82
CA VAL A 204 7.87 -24.58 -3.66
C VAL A 204 7.28 -23.56 -2.69
N VAL A 205 5.98 -23.23 -2.83
CA VAL A 205 5.30 -22.25 -1.98
C VAL A 205 5.25 -22.72 -0.52
N GLU A 206 4.83 -23.94 -0.27
CA GLU A 206 4.74 -24.52 1.08
C GLU A 206 6.10 -24.61 1.77
N ARG A 207 7.16 -24.96 1.03
CA ARG A 207 8.53 -25.00 1.57
C ARG A 207 8.97 -23.62 2.05
N HIS A 208 8.77 -22.59 1.23
CA HIS A 208 9.13 -21.22 1.55
C HIS A 208 8.29 -20.67 2.72
N ALA A 209 6.99 -20.95 2.76
CA ALA A 209 6.15 -20.60 3.90
C ALA A 209 6.63 -21.25 5.20
N LYS A 210 7.05 -22.51 5.16
CA LYS A 210 7.64 -23.21 6.32
C LYS A 210 8.95 -22.56 6.78
N GLU A 211 9.80 -22.12 5.85
CA GLU A 211 11.03 -21.42 6.17
C GLU A 211 10.75 -20.03 6.81
N LEU A 212 9.75 -19.29 6.31
CA LEU A 212 9.28 -18.05 6.96
C LEU A 212 8.79 -18.30 8.40
N LEU A 213 8.02 -19.37 8.62
CA LEU A 213 7.60 -19.77 9.97
C LEU A 213 8.77 -20.08 10.90
N GLN A 214 9.81 -20.77 10.40
CA GLN A 214 11.04 -21.04 11.16
C GLN A 214 11.79 -19.76 11.52
N MET A 215 11.66 -18.71 10.71
CA MET A 215 12.21 -17.37 10.98
C MET A 215 11.31 -16.50 11.89
N GLY A 216 10.16 -17.01 12.33
CA GLY A 216 9.20 -16.27 13.15
C GLY A 216 8.36 -15.24 12.38
N MET A 217 8.33 -15.34 11.06
CA MET A 217 7.60 -14.47 10.12
C MET A 217 6.22 -15.06 9.81
N THR A 218 5.40 -15.19 10.85
CA THR A 218 4.08 -15.86 10.77
C THR A 218 3.14 -15.17 9.79
N HIS A 219 3.04 -13.84 9.86
CA HIS A 219 2.17 -13.08 8.97
C HIS A 219 2.59 -13.21 7.51
N GLU A 220 3.88 -13.10 7.23
CA GLU A 220 4.41 -13.21 5.87
C GLU A 220 4.22 -14.64 5.33
N ALA A 221 4.34 -15.67 6.17
CA ALA A 221 4.11 -17.06 5.78
C ALA A 221 2.63 -17.33 5.45
N GLU A 222 1.72 -16.87 6.32
CA GLU A 222 0.27 -16.98 6.11
C GLU A 222 -0.15 -16.22 4.85
N SER A 223 0.37 -15.00 4.68
CA SER A 223 0.07 -14.18 3.51
C SER A 223 0.60 -14.80 2.22
N PHE A 224 1.79 -15.40 2.28
CA PHE A 224 2.36 -16.11 1.14
C PHE A 224 1.48 -17.28 0.71
N LEU A 225 1.01 -18.09 1.67
CA LEU A 225 0.12 -19.22 1.37
C LEU A 225 -1.23 -18.74 0.82
N ALA A 226 -1.83 -17.72 1.44
CA ALA A 226 -3.13 -17.21 1.01
C ALA A 226 -3.07 -16.66 -0.42
N ARG A 227 -2.11 -15.78 -0.72
CA ARG A 227 -2.01 -15.10 -2.01
C ARG A 227 -1.55 -16.00 -3.15
N MET A 228 -0.78 -17.04 -2.86
CA MET A 228 -0.24 -17.95 -3.89
C MET A 228 -1.09 -19.21 -4.11
N LEU A 229 -1.83 -19.69 -3.10
CA LEU A 229 -2.57 -20.96 -3.18
C LEU A 229 -4.09 -20.83 -3.03
N LEU A 230 -4.59 -19.80 -2.34
CA LEU A 230 -6.03 -19.63 -2.10
C LEU A 230 -6.71 -18.74 -3.15
N VAL A 231 -5.95 -17.91 -3.87
CA VAL A 231 -6.46 -17.15 -5.01
C VAL A 231 -6.50 -18.08 -6.22
N GLY A 232 -7.69 -18.65 -6.47
CA GLY A 232 -7.96 -19.55 -7.58
C GLY A 232 -7.52 -18.97 -8.92
N GLN A 233 -6.89 -19.84 -9.72
CA GLN A 233 -6.61 -19.68 -11.14
C GLN A 233 -7.85 -19.34 -11.95
#